data_AF-A0A3B9G9L3-F1
#
_entry.id   AF-A0A3B9G9L3-F1
#
_cell.length_a   1.000
_cell.length_b   1.000
_cell.length_c   1.000
_cell.angle_alpha   90.00
_cell.angle_beta   90.00
_cell.angle_gamma   90.00
#
_symmetry.space_group_name_H-M   'P 1'
#
loop_
_entity.id
_entity.type
_entity.pdbx_description
1 polymer ?
#
loop_
_entity_poly.entity_id
_entity_poly.type
_entity_poly.pdbx_seq_one_letter_code
_entity_poly.pdbx_strand_id
1 'polypeptide(L)'
;IMVAPKSPGSEVREEYKRGFGVPTLIACHVENDPSGEGIELAKALAVGQGGDKAGVLESSFVAEVKSDLMGEQTILCGLLQAGSILCFEKMKADGIDPKWAVKFIQNGWEVTTEALKHGGITNMMDRLSNPAKIEAFKLSEQLKDIMRDLFYKHMDDIISGKFSSTMMTDWANDDVNLLGWRKDTGETEFEQTEGEGEISEQEYFDKGILMVAMVRAGVELAFEAMVEAGIEPESAYYESLHETPLIANTIARKKLYEMNRVISDTAEYGCYLFSHAAVPLLQDFMSKVDTSVIGKGLNSSDQSVDNQTLVQVNAIIRDHEVEEIGIYLREAMGAMKPINA
;
A
#
# COMPACT_ATOMS: atom_id res chain seq x y z
N ILE A 1 -17.91 -5.77 20.62
CA ILE A 1 -17.37 -6.62 19.53
C ILE A 1 -16.93 -5.74 18.38
N MET A 2 -16.01 -6.21 17.55
CA MET A 2 -15.56 -5.58 16.33
C MET A 2 -15.57 -6.61 15.20
N VAL A 3 -15.93 -6.16 14.01
CA VAL A 3 -15.83 -6.89 12.74
C VAL A 3 -15.32 -5.88 11.72
N ALA A 4 -14.06 -6.04 11.31
CA ALA A 4 -13.31 -5.09 10.49
C ALA A 4 -12.92 -5.76 9.17
N PRO A 5 -13.73 -5.59 8.10
CA PRO A 5 -13.36 -6.02 6.75
C PRO A 5 -12.14 -5.25 6.25
N LYS A 6 -11.14 -5.94 5.70
CA LYS A 6 -9.88 -5.37 5.19
C LYS A 6 -10.00 -4.96 3.73
N SER A 7 -10.95 -4.05 3.48
CA SER A 7 -11.32 -3.56 2.15
C SER A 7 -12.30 -2.37 2.24
N PRO A 8 -12.28 -1.43 1.27
CA PRO A 8 -13.31 -0.43 1.10
C PRO A 8 -14.74 -1.03 1.01
N GLY A 9 -15.73 -0.36 1.60
CA GLY A 9 -17.09 -0.88 1.70
C GLY A 9 -17.77 -1.24 0.36
N SER A 10 -17.40 -0.59 -0.74
CA SER A 10 -17.88 -0.96 -2.08
C SER A 10 -17.43 -2.35 -2.51
N GLU A 11 -16.20 -2.73 -2.19
CA GLU A 11 -15.62 -4.03 -2.56
C GLU A 11 -16.18 -5.13 -1.67
N VAL A 12 -16.32 -4.90 -0.36
CA VAL A 12 -17.07 -5.80 0.55
C VAL A 12 -18.42 -6.21 -0.09
N ARG A 13 -19.15 -5.24 -0.66
CA ARG A 13 -20.43 -5.49 -1.31
C ARG A 13 -20.31 -6.28 -2.61
N GLU A 14 -19.38 -5.92 -3.49
CA GLU A 14 -19.22 -6.62 -4.78
C GLU A 14 -18.74 -8.07 -4.59
N GLU A 15 -17.83 -8.31 -3.64
CA GLU A 15 -17.38 -9.64 -3.22
C GLU A 15 -18.51 -10.50 -2.67
N TYR A 16 -19.32 -9.92 -1.78
CA TYR A 16 -20.47 -10.61 -1.22
C TYR A 16 -21.48 -11.03 -2.29
N LYS A 17 -21.80 -10.13 -3.25
CA LYS A 17 -22.76 -10.39 -4.34
C LYS A 17 -22.35 -11.55 -5.24
N ARG A 18 -21.05 -11.76 -5.44
CA ARG A 18 -20.52 -12.89 -6.24
C ARG A 18 -20.35 -14.18 -5.46
N GLY A 19 -20.84 -14.20 -4.21
CA GLY A 19 -20.80 -15.37 -3.35
C GLY A 19 -19.44 -15.57 -2.68
N PHE A 20 -18.56 -14.58 -2.67
CA PHE A 20 -17.29 -14.56 -1.94
C PHE A 20 -17.38 -13.56 -0.76
N GLY A 21 -16.25 -13.04 -0.28
CA GLY A 21 -16.15 -12.02 0.76
C GLY A 21 -14.79 -11.34 0.75
N VAL A 22 -14.49 -10.56 1.78
CA VAL A 22 -13.17 -9.97 2.00
C VAL A 22 -12.59 -10.47 3.32
N PRO A 23 -11.26 -10.58 3.45
CA PRO A 23 -10.65 -10.94 4.73
C PRO A 23 -11.12 -9.99 5.82
N THR A 24 -11.38 -10.54 7.00
CA THR A 24 -12.04 -9.81 8.07
C THR A 24 -11.37 -10.10 9.40
N LEU A 25 -11.10 -9.07 10.18
CA LEU A 25 -10.64 -9.20 11.55
C LEU A 25 -11.84 -9.12 12.50
N ILE A 26 -11.88 -9.97 13.53
CA ILE A 26 -12.87 -9.90 14.60
C ILE A 26 -12.23 -9.75 15.97
N ALA A 27 -12.92 -9.06 16.88
CA ALA A 27 -12.48 -8.95 18.26
C ALA A 27 -13.65 -8.79 19.24
N CYS A 28 -13.40 -9.12 20.50
CA CYS A 28 -14.25 -8.78 21.63
C CYS A 28 -13.47 -7.90 22.62
N HIS A 29 -14.08 -6.81 23.09
CA HIS A 29 -13.44 -5.95 24.09
C HIS A 29 -13.61 -6.62 25.46
N VAL A 30 -12.50 -6.98 26.10
CA VAL A 30 -12.49 -7.81 27.31
C VAL A 30 -13.27 -7.21 28.48
N GLU A 31 -13.35 -5.88 28.58
CA GLU A 31 -14.09 -5.21 29.66
C GLU A 31 -15.61 -5.14 29.39
N ASN A 32 -16.05 -5.50 28.17
CA ASN A 32 -17.43 -5.34 27.71
C ASN A 32 -18.01 -6.65 27.15
N ASP A 33 -17.69 -7.79 27.77
CA ASP A 33 -18.26 -9.11 27.45
C ASP A 33 -19.02 -9.73 28.65
N PRO A 34 -20.09 -9.09 29.17
CA PRO A 34 -20.76 -9.55 30.37
C PRO A 34 -21.49 -10.89 30.21
N SER A 35 -21.86 -11.29 28.98
CA SER A 35 -22.48 -12.59 28.70
C SER A 35 -21.49 -13.66 28.23
N GLY A 36 -20.24 -13.30 27.90
CA GLY A 36 -19.24 -14.22 27.35
C GLY A 36 -19.56 -14.68 25.92
N GLU A 37 -20.40 -13.94 25.20
CA GLU A 37 -20.89 -14.28 23.86
C GLU A 37 -20.27 -13.40 22.76
N GLY A 38 -19.41 -12.45 23.12
CA GLY A 38 -18.93 -11.43 22.19
C GLY A 38 -18.24 -12.00 20.95
N ILE A 39 -17.34 -12.98 21.09
CA ILE A 39 -16.66 -13.59 19.94
C ILE A 39 -17.63 -14.36 19.03
N GLU A 40 -18.62 -15.05 19.59
CA GLU A 40 -19.61 -15.78 18.79
C GLU A 40 -20.53 -14.81 18.01
N LEU A 41 -20.89 -13.67 18.62
CA LEU A 41 -21.60 -12.59 17.92
C LEU A 41 -20.75 -11.97 16.81
N ALA A 42 -19.44 -11.77 17.03
CA ALA A 42 -18.54 -11.25 16.02
C ALA A 42 -18.38 -12.22 14.84
N LYS A 43 -18.23 -13.52 15.10
CA LYS A 43 -18.22 -14.56 14.06
C LYS A 43 -19.52 -14.57 13.26
N ALA A 44 -20.67 -14.50 13.93
CA ALA A 44 -21.97 -14.49 13.26
C ALA A 44 -22.12 -13.28 12.32
N LEU A 45 -21.66 -12.09 12.76
CA LEU A 45 -21.68 -10.89 11.92
C LEU A 45 -20.68 -11.00 10.75
N ALA A 46 -19.47 -11.51 10.98
CA ALA A 46 -18.49 -11.74 9.92
C ALA A 46 -19.04 -12.68 8.83
N VAL A 47 -19.70 -13.77 9.21
CA VAL A 47 -20.41 -14.67 8.28
C VAL A 47 -21.55 -13.94 7.56
N GLY A 48 -22.33 -13.13 8.29
CA GLY A 48 -23.40 -12.32 7.71
C GLY A 48 -22.93 -11.31 6.65
N GLN A 49 -21.67 -10.88 6.75
CA GLN A 49 -20.99 -10.00 5.79
C GLN A 49 -20.17 -10.77 4.75
N GLY A 50 -20.10 -12.11 4.85
CA GLY A 50 -19.37 -13.00 3.94
C GLY A 50 -17.87 -13.14 4.21
N GLY A 51 -17.34 -12.54 5.28
CA GLY A 51 -15.91 -12.56 5.61
C GLY A 51 -15.36 -13.97 5.83
N ASP A 52 -16.20 -14.91 6.30
CA ASP A 52 -15.85 -16.32 6.48
C ASP A 52 -15.34 -17.00 5.20
N LYS A 53 -15.77 -16.51 4.04
CA LYS A 53 -15.39 -17.07 2.74
C LYS A 53 -14.00 -16.65 2.27
N ALA A 54 -13.47 -15.58 2.84
CA ALA A 54 -12.17 -15.03 2.51
C ALA A 54 -11.19 -15.09 3.71
N GLY A 55 -11.58 -15.74 4.81
CA GLY A 55 -10.76 -15.87 6.01
C GLY A 55 -11.09 -14.82 7.07
N VAL A 56 -11.18 -15.30 8.32
CA VAL A 56 -11.44 -14.45 9.49
C VAL A 56 -10.34 -14.66 10.52
N LEU A 57 -9.70 -13.57 10.93
CA LEU A 57 -8.69 -13.58 11.99
C LEU A 57 -9.30 -13.10 13.31
N GLU A 58 -9.12 -13.88 14.37
CA GLU A 58 -9.38 -13.41 15.73
C GLU A 58 -8.21 -12.55 16.20
N SER A 59 -8.51 -11.33 16.63
CA SER A 59 -7.52 -10.35 17.09
C SER A 59 -8.08 -9.57 18.29
N SER A 60 -7.57 -8.37 18.53
CA SER A 60 -8.01 -7.47 19.60
C SER A 60 -8.26 -6.06 19.07
N PHE A 61 -9.03 -5.27 19.81
CA PHE A 61 -9.19 -3.84 19.52
C PHE A 61 -7.85 -3.09 19.47
N VAL A 62 -6.89 -3.49 20.33
CA VAL A 62 -5.58 -2.83 20.36
C VAL A 62 -4.77 -3.19 19.12
N ALA A 63 -4.67 -4.49 18.80
CA ALA A 63 -3.89 -4.95 17.66
C ALA A 63 -4.41 -4.32 16.36
N GLU A 64 -5.71 -4.41 16.11
CA GLU A 64 -6.34 -3.85 14.89
C GLU A 64 -6.13 -2.35 14.77
N VAL A 65 -6.44 -1.57 15.80
CA VAL A 65 -6.29 -0.10 15.73
C VAL A 65 -4.83 0.28 15.48
N LYS A 66 -3.85 -0.42 16.08
CA LYS A 66 -2.45 -0.05 15.90
C LYS A 66 -1.91 -0.44 14.53
N SER A 67 -2.32 -1.59 14.00
CA SER A 67 -1.89 -2.07 12.69
C SER A 67 -2.56 -1.32 11.54
N ASP A 68 -3.88 -1.11 11.62
CA ASP A 68 -4.68 -0.37 10.63
C ASP A 68 -4.14 1.05 10.44
N LEU A 69 -3.96 1.79 11.55
CA LEU A 69 -3.38 3.14 11.54
C LEU A 69 -1.98 3.20 10.91
N MET A 70 -1.16 2.16 11.11
CA MET A 70 0.20 2.12 10.54
C MET A 70 0.16 1.87 9.04
N GLY A 71 -0.68 0.92 8.61
CA GLY A 71 -0.94 0.62 7.21
C GLY A 71 -1.39 1.85 6.43
N GLU A 72 -2.49 2.48 6.87
CA GLU A 72 -3.10 3.62 6.18
C GLU A 72 -2.21 4.85 6.15
N GLN A 73 -1.46 5.13 7.23
CA GLN A 73 -0.51 6.25 7.25
C GLN A 73 0.64 6.07 6.28
N THR A 74 1.16 4.85 6.17
CA THR A 74 2.42 4.59 5.47
C THR A 74 2.19 4.01 4.08
N ILE A 75 2.30 2.70 3.90
CA ILE A 75 2.28 2.05 2.59
C ILE A 75 0.97 2.25 1.82
N LEU A 76 -0.19 2.17 2.49
CA LEU A 76 -1.47 2.14 1.80
C LEU A 76 -1.81 3.48 1.16
N CYS A 77 -1.69 4.59 1.91
CA CYS A 77 -2.06 5.92 1.41
C CYS A 77 -0.87 6.86 1.30
N GLY A 78 -0.12 7.06 2.39
CA GLY A 78 0.94 8.07 2.45
C GLY A 78 2.04 7.88 1.39
N LEU A 79 2.53 6.65 1.21
CA LEU A 79 3.57 6.33 0.25
C LEU A 79 3.06 6.31 -1.18
N LEU A 80 1.83 5.83 -1.44
CA LEU A 80 1.25 5.94 -2.78
C LEU A 80 1.04 7.40 -3.18
N GLN A 81 0.67 8.27 -2.24
CA GLN A 81 0.58 9.70 -2.47
C GLN A 81 1.95 10.34 -2.73
N ALA A 82 2.91 10.14 -1.81
CA ALA A 82 4.26 10.69 -1.95
C ALA A 82 4.93 10.18 -3.24
N GLY A 83 4.82 8.88 -3.53
CA GLY A 83 5.34 8.26 -4.74
C GLY A 83 4.69 8.82 -6.01
N SER A 84 3.37 9.06 -6.01
CA SER A 84 2.68 9.66 -7.15
C SER A 84 3.21 11.07 -7.46
N ILE A 85 3.37 11.89 -6.42
CA ILE A 85 3.90 13.26 -6.57
C ILE A 85 5.35 13.22 -7.06
N LEU A 86 6.21 12.47 -6.37
CA LEU A 86 7.65 12.41 -6.68
C LEU A 86 7.93 11.84 -8.07
N CYS A 87 7.28 10.74 -8.45
CA CYS A 87 7.46 10.14 -9.77
C CYS A 87 6.96 11.08 -10.87
N PHE A 88 5.83 11.78 -10.66
CA PHE A 88 5.27 12.71 -11.63
C PHE A 88 6.23 13.90 -11.84
N GLU A 89 6.66 14.53 -10.75
CA GLU A 89 7.58 15.66 -10.78
C GLU A 89 8.91 15.29 -11.44
N LYS A 90 9.45 14.11 -11.13
CA LYS A 90 10.68 13.60 -11.73
C LYS A 90 10.54 13.39 -13.23
N MET A 91 9.50 12.70 -13.66
CA MET A 91 9.25 12.46 -15.09
C MET A 91 9.11 13.79 -15.85
N LYS A 92 8.34 14.73 -15.31
CA LYS A 92 8.16 16.07 -15.89
C LYS A 92 9.48 16.84 -15.96
N ALA A 93 10.24 16.88 -14.87
CA ALA A 93 11.52 17.59 -14.81
C ALA A 93 12.53 17.08 -15.85
N ASP A 94 12.50 15.77 -16.13
CA ASP A 94 13.39 15.11 -17.10
C ASP A 94 12.79 15.01 -18.52
N GLY A 95 11.73 15.79 -18.79
CA GLY A 95 11.19 16.01 -20.14
C GLY A 95 10.22 14.94 -20.65
N ILE A 96 9.62 14.13 -19.78
CA ILE A 96 8.52 13.25 -20.15
C ILE A 96 7.23 14.09 -20.20
N ASP A 97 6.38 13.81 -21.20
CA ASP A 97 5.11 14.49 -21.37
C ASP A 97 4.23 14.37 -20.10
N PRO A 98 3.74 15.48 -19.53
CA PRO A 98 2.96 15.45 -18.29
C PRO A 98 1.68 14.63 -18.39
N LYS A 99 0.98 14.65 -19.52
CA LYS A 99 -0.27 13.89 -19.67
C LYS A 99 0.00 12.40 -19.71
N TRP A 100 1.05 11.98 -20.41
CA TRP A 100 1.50 10.60 -20.38
C TRP A 100 1.96 10.19 -18.97
N ALA A 101 2.73 11.03 -18.28
CA ALA A 101 3.20 10.77 -16.91
C ALA A 101 2.03 10.60 -15.92
N VAL A 102 0.98 11.44 -16.02
CA VAL A 102 -0.23 11.27 -15.22
C VAL A 102 -0.89 9.93 -15.52
N LYS A 103 -1.12 9.60 -16.80
CA LYS A 103 -1.74 8.33 -17.19
C LYS A 103 -0.94 7.13 -16.66
N PHE A 104 0.38 7.22 -16.76
CA PHE A 104 1.31 6.20 -16.30
C PHE A 104 1.21 5.97 -14.79
N ILE A 105 1.25 7.03 -13.98
CA ILE A 105 1.19 6.89 -12.51
C ILE A 105 -0.22 6.50 -12.05
N GLN A 106 -1.26 7.13 -12.61
CA GLN A 106 -2.65 6.88 -12.24
C GLN A 106 -2.97 5.38 -12.29
N ASN A 107 -2.54 4.69 -13.35
CA ASN A 107 -2.80 3.27 -13.54
C ASN A 107 -1.65 2.35 -13.09
N GLY A 108 -0.43 2.88 -12.97
CA GLY A 108 0.75 2.04 -12.73
C GLY A 108 0.74 1.36 -11.37
N TRP A 109 0.20 2.02 -10.34
CA TRP A 109 0.02 1.38 -9.02
C TRP A 109 -0.92 0.18 -9.11
N GLU A 110 -2.09 0.33 -9.74
CA GLU A 110 -3.06 -0.76 -9.92
C GLU A 110 -2.44 -1.93 -10.69
N VAL A 111 -1.81 -1.65 -11.84
CA VAL A 111 -1.23 -2.71 -12.70
C VAL A 111 -0.11 -3.47 -11.99
N THR A 112 0.79 -2.76 -11.29
CA THR A 112 1.90 -3.40 -10.57
C THR A 112 1.41 -4.17 -9.34
N THR A 113 0.45 -3.63 -8.60
CA THR A 113 -0.08 -4.25 -7.38
C THR A 113 -1.11 -5.36 -7.65
N GLU A 114 -1.68 -5.48 -8.85
CA GLU A 114 -2.44 -6.69 -9.21
C GLU A 114 -1.52 -7.93 -9.24
N ALA A 115 -0.26 -7.79 -9.66
CA ALA A 115 0.71 -8.87 -9.53
C ALA A 115 1.05 -9.16 -8.05
N LEU A 116 1.14 -8.13 -7.21
CA LEU A 116 1.34 -8.23 -5.76
C LEU A 116 0.21 -9.03 -5.09
N LYS A 117 -1.05 -8.73 -5.43
CA LYS A 117 -2.24 -9.44 -4.94
C LYS A 117 -2.19 -10.94 -5.22
N HIS A 118 -1.74 -11.32 -6.42
CA HIS A 118 -1.76 -12.72 -6.85
C HIS A 118 -0.63 -13.57 -6.29
N GLY A 119 0.54 -12.99 -6.03
CA GLY A 119 1.71 -13.78 -5.65
C GLY A 119 2.75 -13.04 -4.84
N GLY A 120 2.32 -12.01 -4.11
CA GLY A 120 3.19 -11.23 -3.25
C GLY A 120 4.20 -10.37 -4.00
N ILE A 121 5.15 -9.82 -3.24
CA ILE A 121 6.28 -9.05 -3.75
C ILE A 121 7.06 -9.90 -4.76
N THR A 122 7.19 -11.20 -4.52
CA THR A 122 7.84 -12.15 -5.42
C THR A 122 7.26 -12.08 -6.82
N ASN A 123 5.94 -12.23 -6.98
CA ASN A 123 5.32 -12.21 -8.31
C ASN A 123 5.42 -10.81 -8.94
N MET A 124 5.23 -9.74 -8.18
CA MET A 124 5.40 -8.37 -8.68
C MET A 124 6.82 -8.14 -9.22
N MET A 125 7.85 -8.58 -8.50
CA MET A 125 9.25 -8.49 -8.91
C MET A 125 9.56 -9.44 -10.09
N ASP A 126 8.96 -10.63 -10.14
CA ASP A 126 9.12 -11.62 -11.21
C ASP A 126 8.54 -11.15 -12.56
N ARG A 127 7.68 -10.11 -12.57
CA ARG A 127 7.21 -9.44 -13.79
C ARG A 127 8.25 -8.54 -14.44
N LEU A 128 9.32 -8.17 -13.72
CA LEU A 128 10.44 -7.41 -14.28
C LEU A 128 11.44 -8.34 -14.96
N SER A 129 12.14 -7.83 -15.97
CA SER A 129 13.32 -8.52 -16.51
C SER A 129 14.42 -8.63 -15.45
N ASN A 130 15.37 -9.56 -15.60
CA ASN A 130 16.41 -9.77 -14.58
C ASN A 130 17.23 -8.50 -14.26
N PRO A 131 17.71 -7.71 -15.25
CA PRO A 131 18.36 -6.44 -14.95
C PRO A 131 17.45 -5.45 -14.21
N ALA A 132 16.19 -5.32 -14.64
CA ALA A 132 15.22 -4.43 -14.03
C ALA A 132 14.86 -4.84 -12.60
N LYS A 133 14.75 -6.15 -12.33
CA LYS A 133 14.52 -6.71 -10.99
C LYS A 133 15.68 -6.38 -10.05
N ILE A 134 16.92 -6.55 -10.50
CA ILE A 134 18.11 -6.22 -9.71
C ILE A 134 18.14 -4.72 -9.41
N GLU A 135 17.76 -3.88 -10.37
CA GLU A 135 17.71 -2.43 -10.15
C GLU A 135 16.57 -2.02 -9.20
N ALA A 136 15.36 -2.57 -9.38
CA ALA A 136 14.26 -2.38 -8.44
C ALA A 136 14.63 -2.84 -7.02
N PHE A 137 15.35 -3.95 -6.89
CA PHE A 137 15.85 -4.45 -5.62
C PHE A 137 16.81 -3.44 -4.96
N LYS A 138 17.82 -2.94 -5.69
CA LYS A 138 18.75 -1.94 -5.14
C LYS A 138 18.05 -0.64 -4.75
N LEU A 139 17.14 -0.15 -5.58
CA LEU A 139 16.36 1.06 -5.28
C LEU A 139 15.50 0.86 -4.04
N SER A 140 14.87 -0.31 -3.90
CA SER A 140 14.04 -0.60 -2.73
C SER A 140 14.90 -0.70 -1.46
N GLU A 141 16.09 -1.31 -1.48
CA GLU A 141 16.98 -1.30 -0.30
C GLU A 141 17.39 0.14 0.09
N GLN A 142 17.73 0.99 -0.88
CA GLN A 142 18.05 2.41 -0.61
C GLN A 142 16.85 3.17 -0.04
N LEU A 143 15.65 2.94 -0.58
CA LEU A 143 14.41 3.53 -0.08
C LEU A 143 14.12 3.06 1.35
N LYS A 144 14.34 1.77 1.65
CA LYS A 144 14.20 1.22 3.01
C LYS A 144 15.15 1.94 3.97
N ASP A 145 16.42 2.07 3.60
CA ASP A 145 17.42 2.76 4.44
C ASP A 145 17.05 4.22 4.71
N ILE A 146 16.55 4.95 3.72
CA ILE A 146 16.19 6.37 3.86
C ILE A 146 14.90 6.55 4.69
N MET A 147 13.90 5.71 4.46
CA MET A 147 12.56 5.89 5.04
C MET A 147 12.37 5.17 6.39
N ARG A 148 13.28 4.29 6.80
CA ARG A 148 13.14 3.47 8.02
C ARG A 148 12.76 4.31 9.25
N ASP A 149 13.53 5.35 9.53
CA ASP A 149 13.27 6.23 10.68
C ASP A 149 11.91 6.92 10.61
N LEU A 150 11.43 7.25 9.39
CA LEU A 150 10.11 7.84 9.21
C LEU A 150 9.01 6.83 9.51
N PHE A 151 9.08 5.61 8.98
CA PHE A 151 8.11 4.55 9.26
C PHE A 151 8.06 4.22 10.76
N TYR A 152 9.22 4.07 11.40
CA TYR A 152 9.30 3.74 12.83
C TYR A 152 8.77 4.88 13.69
N LYS A 153 9.04 6.14 13.30
CA LYS A 153 8.45 7.31 13.96
C LYS A 153 6.92 7.30 13.89
N HIS A 154 6.32 6.93 12.76
CA HIS A 154 4.87 6.81 12.65
C HIS A 154 4.33 5.72 13.58
N MET A 155 4.97 4.55 13.60
CA MET A 155 4.61 3.47 14.52
C MET A 155 4.72 3.91 15.99
N ASP A 156 5.79 4.61 16.37
CA ASP A 156 5.99 5.14 17.72
C ASP A 156 4.92 6.17 18.12
N ASP A 157 4.60 7.11 17.22
CA ASP A 157 3.55 8.11 17.45
C ASP A 157 2.15 7.45 17.54
N ILE A 158 1.91 6.35 16.80
CA ILE A 158 0.69 5.54 16.89
C ILE A 158 0.64 4.80 18.23
N ILE A 159 1.68 4.06 18.62
CA ILE A 159 1.74 3.29 19.88
C ILE A 159 1.56 4.22 21.09
N SER A 160 2.27 5.35 21.11
CA SER A 160 2.22 6.32 22.21
C SER A 160 0.89 7.09 22.29
N GLY A 161 0.04 7.03 21.26
CA GLY A 161 -1.21 7.80 21.17
C GLY A 161 -1.00 9.26 20.77
N LYS A 162 0.23 9.65 20.43
CA LYS A 162 0.53 11.01 19.97
C LYS A 162 -0.10 11.32 18.63
N PHE A 163 -0.14 10.36 17.70
CA PHE A 163 -0.84 10.50 16.42
C PHE A 163 -2.32 10.87 16.65
N SER A 164 -3.05 10.02 17.37
CA SER A 164 -4.49 10.22 17.58
C SER A 164 -4.78 11.49 18.38
N SER A 165 -3.99 11.81 19.41
CA SER A 165 -4.13 13.07 20.14
C SER A 165 -3.89 14.30 19.26
N THR A 166 -2.94 14.24 18.33
CA THR A 166 -2.63 15.34 17.42
C THR A 166 -3.76 15.54 16.41
N MET A 167 -4.22 14.46 15.79
CA MET A 167 -5.36 14.48 14.87
C MET A 167 -6.63 15.01 15.53
N MET A 168 -6.97 14.52 16.73
CA MET A 168 -8.15 14.98 17.47
C MET A 168 -8.05 16.46 17.88
N THR A 169 -6.84 17.01 17.99
CA THR A 169 -6.66 18.46 18.19
C THR A 169 -7.04 19.23 16.94
N ASP A 170 -6.79 18.70 15.75
CA ASP A 170 -7.24 19.29 14.49
C ASP A 170 -8.76 19.18 14.33
N TRP A 171 -9.37 18.04 14.69
CA TRP A 171 -10.82 17.87 14.71
C TRP A 171 -11.52 18.89 15.62
N ALA A 172 -10.95 19.15 16.80
CA ALA A 172 -11.44 20.18 17.71
C ALA A 172 -11.24 21.61 17.19
N ASN A 173 -10.45 21.77 16.13
CA ASN A 173 -10.16 23.02 15.45
C ASN A 173 -10.76 23.05 14.05
N ASP A 174 -11.93 22.43 13.86
CA ASP A 174 -12.70 22.41 12.60
C ASP A 174 -11.91 21.90 11.39
N ASP A 175 -11.07 20.87 11.60
CA ASP A 175 -10.32 20.16 10.55
C ASP A 175 -9.43 21.06 9.69
N VAL A 176 -8.91 22.15 10.26
CA VAL A 176 -8.15 23.18 9.52
C VAL A 176 -6.96 22.60 8.76
N ASN A 177 -6.18 21.70 9.38
CA ASN A 177 -5.04 21.10 8.70
C ASN A 177 -5.51 20.09 7.64
N LEU A 178 -6.44 19.19 7.98
CA LEU A 178 -6.98 18.21 7.03
C LEU A 178 -7.53 18.89 5.77
N LEU A 179 -8.40 19.89 5.93
CA LEU A 179 -9.02 20.60 4.82
C LEU A 179 -8.01 21.43 4.02
N GLY A 180 -7.01 22.02 4.69
CA GLY A 180 -5.91 22.72 4.04
C GLY A 180 -5.09 21.79 3.14
N TRP A 181 -4.64 20.66 3.69
CA TRP A 181 -3.84 19.67 2.96
C TRP A 181 -4.62 18.99 1.83
N ARG A 182 -5.91 18.71 2.05
CA ARG A 182 -6.81 18.21 1.00
C ARG A 182 -6.91 19.19 -0.17
N LYS A 183 -7.06 20.47 0.13
CA LYS A 183 -7.08 21.53 -0.88
C LYS A 183 -5.74 21.59 -1.63
N ASP A 184 -4.62 21.65 -0.92
CA ASP A 184 -3.28 21.74 -1.53
C ASP A 184 -2.98 20.53 -2.44
N THR A 185 -3.38 19.33 -2.00
CA THR A 185 -3.28 18.10 -2.80
C THR A 185 -4.10 18.19 -4.08
N GLY A 186 -5.33 18.71 -3.97
CA GLY A 186 -6.20 18.96 -5.11
C GLY A 186 -5.62 19.97 -6.10
N GLU A 187 -4.78 20.90 -5.66
CA GLU A 187 -4.14 21.92 -6.52
C GLU A 187 -2.85 21.43 -7.18
N THR A 188 -2.36 20.23 -6.86
CA THR A 188 -1.18 19.65 -7.51
C THR A 188 -1.40 19.46 -9.02
N GLU A 189 -0.32 19.61 -9.79
CA GLU A 189 -0.40 19.44 -11.24
C GLU A 189 -0.73 17.99 -11.64
N PHE A 190 -0.33 17.00 -10.83
CA PHE A 190 -0.74 15.60 -11.01
C PHE A 190 -2.27 15.47 -10.96
N GLU A 191 -2.94 16.11 -9.99
CA GLU A 191 -4.40 16.09 -9.91
C GLU A 191 -5.08 16.87 -11.03
N GLN A 192 -4.58 18.06 -11.34
CA GLN A 192 -5.22 18.96 -12.31
C GLN A 192 -5.04 18.53 -13.77
N THR A 193 -4.02 17.74 -14.09
CA THR A 193 -3.70 17.37 -15.48
C THR A 193 -4.45 16.11 -15.91
N GLU A 194 -5.19 16.13 -17.01
CA GLU A 194 -5.81 14.91 -17.55
C GLU A 194 -4.77 13.98 -18.19
N GLY A 195 -4.82 12.69 -17.82
CA GLY A 195 -3.89 11.70 -18.33
C GLY A 195 -4.26 11.19 -19.73
N GLU A 196 -3.29 11.11 -20.63
CA GLU A 196 -3.49 10.67 -22.02
C GLU A 196 -2.44 9.63 -22.46
N GLY A 197 -2.74 8.93 -23.56
CA GLY A 197 -1.85 7.92 -24.14
C GLY A 197 -2.29 6.48 -23.90
N GLU A 198 -1.82 5.59 -24.76
CA GLU A 198 -1.97 4.14 -24.63
C GLU A 198 -0.69 3.57 -24.02
N ILE A 199 -0.84 2.76 -22.97
CA ILE A 199 0.26 2.11 -22.25
C ILE A 199 -0.16 0.67 -22.05
N SER A 200 0.62 -0.27 -22.57
CA SER A 200 0.37 -1.69 -22.39
C SER A 200 0.68 -2.13 -20.95
N GLU A 201 0.13 -3.27 -20.53
CA GLU A 201 0.31 -3.79 -19.17
C GLU A 201 1.79 -3.91 -18.77
N GLN A 202 2.61 -4.53 -19.63
CA GLN A 202 4.03 -4.75 -19.34
C GLN A 202 4.83 -3.44 -19.34
N GLU A 203 4.40 -2.41 -20.07
CA GLU A 203 5.07 -1.10 -20.02
C GLU A 203 4.99 -0.45 -18.64
N TYR A 204 3.95 -0.71 -17.84
CA TYR A 204 3.89 -0.22 -16.45
C TYR A 204 4.97 -0.86 -15.56
N PHE A 205 5.34 -2.11 -15.81
CA PHE A 205 6.47 -2.74 -15.12
C PHE A 205 7.80 -2.23 -15.67
N ASP A 206 7.99 -2.29 -16.99
CA ASP A 206 9.28 -1.99 -17.64
C ASP A 206 9.69 -0.53 -17.49
N LYS A 207 8.72 0.40 -17.46
CA LYS A 207 8.95 1.84 -17.25
C LYS A 207 8.68 2.26 -15.81
N GLY A 208 8.23 1.37 -14.93
CA GLY A 208 7.83 1.66 -13.54
C GLY A 208 8.69 0.97 -12.51
N ILE A 209 9.96 0.70 -12.81
CA ILE A 209 10.92 0.01 -11.93
C ILE A 209 10.99 0.68 -10.55
N LEU A 210 11.01 2.02 -10.51
CA LEU A 210 10.97 2.77 -9.26
C LEU A 210 9.65 2.61 -8.49
N MET A 211 8.51 2.54 -9.19
CA MET A 211 7.21 2.33 -8.55
C MET A 211 7.16 0.94 -7.89
N VAL A 212 7.64 -0.09 -8.59
CA VAL A 212 7.77 -1.45 -8.04
C VAL A 212 8.70 -1.46 -6.81
N ALA A 213 9.82 -0.73 -6.87
CA ALA A 213 10.74 -0.58 -5.75
C ALA A 213 10.10 0.13 -4.55
N MET A 214 9.32 1.20 -4.78
CA MET A 214 8.58 1.91 -3.73
C MET A 214 7.55 1.00 -3.05
N VAL A 215 6.78 0.23 -3.81
CA VAL A 215 5.81 -0.73 -3.25
C VAL A 215 6.51 -1.77 -2.40
N ARG A 216 7.58 -2.41 -2.90
CA ARG A 216 8.36 -3.38 -2.10
C ARG A 216 8.87 -2.74 -0.81
N ALA A 217 9.56 -1.60 -0.91
CA ALA A 217 10.17 -0.95 0.24
C ALA A 217 9.14 -0.54 1.30
N GLY A 218 8.01 0.03 0.88
CA GLY A 218 6.96 0.45 1.80
C GLY A 218 6.22 -0.71 2.45
N VAL A 219 5.90 -1.77 1.70
CA VAL A 219 5.27 -2.97 2.27
C VAL A 219 6.18 -3.60 3.31
N GLU A 220 7.46 -3.82 2.96
CA GLU A 220 8.43 -4.42 3.89
C GLU A 220 8.65 -3.54 5.12
N LEU A 221 8.83 -2.22 4.97
CA LEU A 221 9.02 -1.31 6.12
C LEU A 221 7.79 -1.23 7.04
N ALA A 222 6.58 -1.17 6.47
CA ALA A 222 5.35 -1.16 7.27
C ALA A 222 5.21 -2.47 8.04
N PHE A 223 5.44 -3.59 7.38
CA PHE A 223 5.41 -4.92 7.99
C PHE A 223 6.45 -5.05 9.12
N GLU A 224 7.72 -4.73 8.84
CA GLU A 224 8.83 -4.79 9.80
C GLU A 224 8.53 -3.93 11.03
N ALA A 225 8.13 -2.67 10.84
CA ALA A 225 7.84 -1.74 11.94
C ALA A 225 6.66 -2.23 12.81
N MET A 226 5.63 -2.83 12.21
CA MET A 226 4.52 -3.42 12.95
C MET A 226 4.95 -4.63 13.78
N VAL A 227 5.63 -5.59 13.14
CA VAL A 227 6.07 -6.83 13.80
C VAL A 227 7.05 -6.55 14.94
N GLU A 228 8.01 -5.65 14.71
CA GLU A 228 8.96 -5.24 15.76
C GLU A 228 8.30 -4.48 16.92
N ALA A 229 7.15 -3.82 16.69
CA ALA A 229 6.33 -3.22 17.73
C ALA A 229 5.44 -4.23 18.49
N GLY A 230 5.49 -5.52 18.11
CA GLY A 230 4.75 -6.62 18.74
C GLY A 230 3.37 -6.88 18.14
N ILE A 231 3.10 -6.41 16.92
CA ILE A 231 1.91 -6.78 16.15
C ILE A 231 2.16 -8.15 15.49
N GLU A 232 1.16 -9.03 15.50
CA GLU A 232 1.29 -10.35 14.88
C GLU A 232 1.52 -10.26 13.36
N PRO A 233 2.41 -11.07 12.78
CA PRO A 233 2.75 -11.04 11.36
C PRO A 233 1.53 -11.13 10.42
N GLU A 234 0.52 -11.92 10.75
CA GLU A 234 -0.71 -12.04 9.95
C GLU A 234 -1.49 -10.72 9.94
N SER A 235 -1.55 -10.00 11.07
CA SER A 235 -2.18 -8.68 11.13
C SER A 235 -1.36 -7.69 10.31
N ALA A 236 -0.05 -7.66 10.50
CA ALA A 236 0.84 -6.78 9.72
C ALA A 236 0.72 -7.03 8.20
N TYR A 237 0.57 -8.29 7.76
CA TYR A 237 0.36 -8.64 6.35
C TYR A 237 -0.96 -8.07 5.79
N TYR A 238 -2.08 -8.25 6.52
CA TYR A 238 -3.37 -7.76 6.07
C TYR A 238 -3.41 -6.24 5.95
N GLU A 239 -2.76 -5.55 6.89
CA GLU A 239 -2.79 -4.09 7.03
C GLU A 239 -1.70 -3.42 6.18
N SER A 240 -0.95 -4.19 5.39
CA SER A 240 0.07 -3.68 4.47
C SER A 240 -0.10 -4.25 3.07
N LEU A 241 0.47 -5.43 2.79
CA LEU A 241 0.50 -6.03 1.46
C LEU A 241 -0.91 -6.28 0.92
N HIS A 242 -1.80 -6.84 1.74
CA HIS A 242 -3.11 -7.29 1.27
C HIS A 242 -3.99 -6.14 0.75
N GLU A 243 -4.00 -5.01 1.44
CA GLU A 243 -4.87 -3.87 1.10
C GLU A 243 -4.26 -2.90 0.08
N THR A 244 -2.93 -2.96 -0.12
CA THR A 244 -2.23 -2.08 -1.09
C THR A 244 -2.89 -2.10 -2.49
N PRO A 245 -3.24 -3.26 -3.09
CA PRO A 245 -3.92 -3.30 -4.39
C PRO A 245 -5.31 -2.65 -4.38
N LEU A 246 -6.04 -2.73 -3.27
CA LEU A 246 -7.39 -2.15 -3.15
C LEU A 246 -7.33 -0.63 -3.16
N ILE A 247 -6.35 -0.06 -2.44
CA ILE A 247 -6.11 1.39 -2.47
C ILE A 247 -5.58 1.84 -3.82
N ALA A 248 -4.69 1.08 -4.46
CA ALA A 248 -4.21 1.37 -5.80
C ALA A 248 -5.35 1.47 -6.84
N ASN A 249 -6.40 0.65 -6.72
CA ASN A 249 -7.60 0.75 -7.57
C ASN A 249 -8.31 2.11 -7.44
N THR A 250 -8.29 2.72 -6.25
CA THR A 250 -8.91 4.05 -6.05
C THR A 250 -8.16 5.14 -6.82
N ILE A 251 -6.82 5.07 -6.83
CA ILE A 251 -5.97 5.96 -7.62
C ILE A 251 -6.20 5.75 -9.11
N ALA A 252 -6.32 4.52 -9.58
CA ALA A 252 -6.65 4.25 -10.98
C ALA A 252 -8.01 4.86 -11.39
N ARG A 253 -9.03 4.76 -10.51
CA ARG A 253 -10.37 5.31 -10.78
C ARG A 253 -10.37 6.83 -10.91
N LYS A 254 -9.78 7.57 -9.97
CA LYS A 254 -9.81 9.05 -9.95
C LYS A 254 -8.69 9.68 -9.11
N LYS A 255 -7.48 9.15 -9.25
CA LYS A 255 -6.23 9.64 -8.67
C LYS A 255 -6.30 9.85 -7.14
N LEU A 256 -5.52 10.79 -6.61
CA LEU A 256 -5.41 11.03 -5.16
C LEU A 256 -6.72 11.55 -4.57
N TYR A 257 -7.51 12.29 -5.34
CA TYR A 257 -8.84 12.73 -4.94
C TYR A 257 -9.73 11.55 -4.56
N GLU A 258 -9.81 10.51 -5.40
CA GLU A 258 -10.66 9.36 -5.10
C GLU A 258 -10.13 8.54 -3.93
N MET A 259 -8.81 8.36 -3.84
CA MET A 259 -8.19 7.71 -2.69
C MET A 259 -8.60 8.42 -1.39
N ASN A 260 -8.30 9.71 -1.28
CA ASN A 260 -8.55 10.52 -0.09
C ASN A 260 -10.05 10.66 0.22
N ARG A 261 -10.93 10.60 -0.78
CA ARG A 261 -12.38 10.64 -0.60
C ARG A 261 -12.98 9.29 -0.15
N VAL A 262 -12.34 8.18 -0.49
CA VAL A 262 -12.85 6.82 -0.19
C VAL A 262 -12.41 6.36 1.20
N ILE A 263 -11.21 6.74 1.62
CA ILE A 263 -10.69 6.42 2.95
C ILE A 263 -11.32 7.31 4.04
N SER A 264 -11.08 6.98 5.31
CA SER A 264 -11.59 7.76 6.45
C SER A 264 -10.82 9.08 6.61
N ASP A 265 -11.39 10.06 7.33
CA ASP A 265 -10.66 11.30 7.68
C ASP A 265 -9.40 10.99 8.51
N THR A 266 -9.39 9.90 9.29
CA THR A 266 -8.20 9.42 10.03
C THR A 266 -7.09 8.99 9.07
N ALA A 267 -7.46 8.17 8.08
CA ALA A 267 -6.55 7.68 7.06
C ALA A 267 -5.98 8.81 6.21
N GLU A 268 -6.84 9.75 5.80
CA GLU A 268 -6.45 10.90 5.00
C GLU A 268 -5.53 11.85 5.77
N TYR A 269 -5.86 12.14 7.04
CA TYR A 269 -4.98 12.93 7.91
C TYR A 269 -3.61 12.28 8.07
N GLY A 270 -3.61 10.96 8.31
CA GLY A 270 -2.42 10.14 8.40
C GLY A 270 -1.57 10.12 7.13
N CYS A 271 -2.23 9.96 5.98
CA CYS A 271 -1.65 10.04 4.64
C CYS A 271 -0.90 11.38 4.45
N TYR A 272 -1.52 12.50 4.83
CA TYR A 272 -0.89 13.82 4.73
C TYR A 272 0.30 13.99 5.66
N LEU A 273 0.20 13.53 6.91
CA LEU A 273 1.34 13.57 7.84
C LEU A 273 2.56 12.84 7.27
N PHE A 274 2.35 11.63 6.75
CA PHE A 274 3.42 10.85 6.15
C PHE A 274 3.93 11.50 4.86
N SER A 275 3.03 11.84 3.94
CA SER A 275 3.39 12.37 2.61
C SER A 275 4.17 13.68 2.72
N HIS A 276 3.77 14.61 3.60
CA HIS A 276 4.50 15.85 3.84
C HIS A 276 5.89 15.66 4.46
N ALA A 277 6.13 14.54 5.13
CA ALA A 277 7.46 14.17 5.62
C ALA A 277 8.28 13.41 4.57
N ALA A 278 7.66 12.49 3.83
CA ALA A 278 8.32 11.62 2.87
C ALA A 278 8.76 12.37 1.60
N VAL A 279 7.94 13.27 1.08
CA VAL A 279 8.27 14.07 -0.13
C VAL A 279 9.57 14.86 0.03
N PRO A 280 9.78 15.67 1.09
CA PRO A 280 11.06 16.36 1.30
C PRO A 280 12.21 15.41 1.64
N LEU A 281 11.95 14.34 2.40
CA LEU A 281 12.96 13.34 2.76
C LEU A 281 13.58 12.67 1.52
N LEU A 282 12.77 12.40 0.50
CA LEU A 282 13.19 11.69 -0.71
C LEU A 282 13.75 12.59 -1.81
N GLN A 283 13.81 13.91 -1.64
CA GLN A 283 14.28 14.83 -2.70
C GLN A 283 15.72 14.54 -3.15
N ASP A 284 16.65 14.30 -2.23
CA ASP A 284 18.05 13.99 -2.58
C ASP A 284 18.15 12.68 -3.36
N PHE A 285 17.39 11.66 -2.96
CA PHE A 285 17.29 10.39 -3.69
C PHE A 285 16.72 10.60 -5.09
N MET A 286 15.59 11.30 -5.21
CA MET A 286 14.91 11.56 -6.48
C MET A 286 15.75 12.41 -7.44
N SER A 287 16.65 13.26 -6.93
CA SER A 287 17.61 14.01 -7.76
C SER A 287 18.62 13.11 -8.50
N LYS A 288 18.88 11.92 -7.96
CA LYS A 288 19.83 10.92 -8.50
C LYS A 288 19.15 9.84 -9.34
N VAL A 289 17.84 9.70 -9.21
CA VAL A 289 17.03 8.80 -10.05
C VAL A 289 17.15 9.23 -11.52
N ASP A 290 17.21 8.26 -12.43
CA ASP A 290 17.19 8.48 -13.87
C ASP A 290 15.87 7.98 -14.48
N THR A 291 15.46 8.60 -15.59
CA THR A 291 14.25 8.18 -16.33
C THR A 291 14.28 6.74 -16.85
N SER A 292 15.43 6.06 -16.87
CA SER A 292 15.52 4.63 -17.17
C SER A 292 14.80 3.74 -16.14
N VAL A 293 14.63 4.18 -14.89
CA VAL A 293 13.87 3.44 -13.87
C VAL A 293 12.48 4.02 -13.63
N ILE A 294 12.16 5.17 -14.24
CA ILE A 294 10.83 5.77 -14.22
C ILE A 294 10.53 6.52 -15.54
N GLY A 295 9.64 5.95 -16.34
CA GLY A 295 9.08 6.52 -17.57
C GLY A 295 9.71 6.09 -18.89
N LYS A 296 11.03 5.82 -18.97
CA LYS A 296 11.68 5.34 -20.22
C LYS A 296 11.97 3.85 -20.24
N GLY A 297 12.29 3.26 -19.09
CA GLY A 297 12.73 1.87 -18.99
C GLY A 297 14.22 1.69 -19.33
N LEU A 298 14.75 0.48 -19.08
CA LEU A 298 16.16 0.17 -19.34
C LEU A 298 16.44 0.08 -20.85
N ASN A 299 17.39 0.87 -21.35
CA ASN A 299 17.75 0.94 -22.79
C ASN A 299 18.62 -0.24 -23.30
N SER A 300 18.63 -1.39 -22.62
CA SER A 300 19.48 -2.54 -22.98
C SER A 300 18.66 -3.69 -23.56
N SER A 301 19.03 -4.16 -24.74
CA SER A 301 18.56 -5.45 -25.27
C SER A 301 19.25 -6.64 -24.62
N ASP A 302 20.39 -6.42 -23.96
CA ASP A 302 21.07 -7.44 -23.17
C ASP A 302 20.38 -7.60 -21.82
N GLN A 303 19.86 -8.81 -21.59
CA GLN A 303 19.18 -9.24 -20.37
C GLN A 303 20.09 -10.08 -19.48
N SER A 304 21.39 -10.17 -19.80
CA SER A 304 22.37 -10.90 -19.01
C SER A 304 22.59 -10.24 -17.65
N VAL A 305 22.73 -11.09 -16.63
CA VAL A 305 23.05 -10.69 -15.26
C VAL A 305 24.00 -11.72 -14.67
N ASP A 306 24.73 -11.35 -13.62
CA ASP A 306 25.52 -12.31 -12.86
C ASP A 306 24.60 -13.33 -12.14
N ASN A 307 24.92 -14.61 -12.28
CA ASN A 307 24.11 -15.70 -11.73
C ASN A 307 24.04 -15.65 -10.19
N GLN A 308 25.15 -15.32 -9.52
CA GLN A 308 25.17 -15.28 -8.05
C GLN A 308 24.30 -14.14 -7.53
N THR A 309 24.42 -12.96 -8.16
CA THR A 309 23.61 -11.79 -7.84
C THR A 309 22.12 -12.08 -8.01
N LEU A 310 21.73 -12.70 -9.14
CA LEU A 310 20.32 -13.03 -9.38
C LEU A 310 19.78 -14.04 -8.36
N VAL A 311 20.56 -15.07 -8.01
CA VAL A 311 20.17 -16.05 -6.98
C VAL A 311 19.99 -15.37 -5.62
N GLN A 312 20.91 -14.50 -5.22
CA GLN A 312 20.83 -13.78 -3.95
C GLN A 312 19.62 -12.85 -3.89
N VAL A 313 19.40 -12.04 -4.93
CA VAL A 313 18.24 -11.13 -4.99
C VAL A 313 16.93 -11.90 -4.93
N ASN A 314 16.79 -12.98 -5.69
CA ASN A 314 15.56 -13.79 -5.66
C ASN A 314 15.34 -14.43 -4.28
N ALA A 315 16.41 -14.89 -3.60
CA ALA A 315 16.30 -15.45 -2.27
C ALA A 315 15.84 -14.40 -1.24
N ILE A 316 16.48 -13.22 -1.21
CA ILE A 316 16.13 -12.15 -0.28
C ILE A 316 14.66 -11.72 -0.44
N ILE A 317 14.19 -11.59 -1.68
CA ILE A 317 12.79 -11.22 -1.95
C ILE A 317 11.84 -12.30 -1.41
N ARG A 318 12.09 -13.57 -1.71
CA ARG A 318 11.18 -14.68 -1.41
C ARG A 318 11.19 -15.10 0.06
N ASP A 319 12.31 -14.92 0.72
CA ASP A 319 12.53 -15.34 2.10
C ASP A 319 12.16 -14.23 3.11
N HIS A 320 11.66 -13.07 2.64
CA HIS A 320 11.15 -12.04 3.53
C HIS A 320 9.88 -12.54 4.26
N GLU A 321 9.75 -12.26 5.55
CA GLU A 321 8.67 -12.78 6.40
C GLU A 321 7.25 -12.46 5.87
N VAL A 322 7.05 -11.24 5.34
CA VAL A 322 5.79 -10.85 4.66
C VAL A 322 5.42 -11.77 3.48
N GLU A 323 6.40 -12.34 2.78
CA GLU A 323 6.16 -13.28 1.68
C GLU A 323 5.83 -14.67 2.21
N GLU A 324 6.53 -15.14 3.25
CA GLU A 324 6.26 -16.43 3.90
C GLU A 324 4.82 -16.48 4.45
N ILE A 325 4.46 -15.49 5.27
CA ILE A 325 3.10 -15.34 5.81
C ILE A 325 2.08 -15.15 4.69
N GLY A 326 2.44 -14.35 3.68
CA GLY A 326 1.56 -14.09 2.55
C GLY A 326 1.24 -15.33 1.72
N ILE A 327 2.18 -16.25 1.53
CA ILE A 327 1.92 -17.52 0.84
C ILE A 327 0.87 -18.32 1.62
N TYR A 328 1.07 -18.50 2.92
CA TYR A 328 0.15 -19.24 3.77
C TYR A 328 -1.25 -18.62 3.78
N LEU A 329 -1.35 -17.31 3.96
CA LEU A 329 -2.64 -16.62 4.02
C LEU A 329 -3.35 -16.64 2.65
N ARG A 330 -2.64 -16.40 1.54
CA ARG A 330 -3.24 -16.47 0.20
C ARG A 330 -3.75 -17.87 -0.15
N GLU A 331 -3.04 -18.92 0.25
CA GLU A 331 -3.52 -20.30 0.10
C GLU A 331 -4.77 -20.56 0.94
N ALA A 332 -4.81 -20.08 2.19
CA ALA A 332 -5.94 -20.26 3.10
C ALA A 332 -7.22 -19.53 2.63
N MET A 333 -7.09 -18.39 1.96
CA MET A 333 -8.23 -17.65 1.38
C MET A 333 -8.93 -18.40 0.24
N GLY A 334 -8.30 -19.44 -0.32
CA GLY A 334 -8.77 -20.11 -1.53
C GLY A 334 -8.68 -19.21 -2.78
N ALA A 335 -8.90 -19.79 -3.96
CA ALA A 335 -8.84 -19.01 -5.19
C ALA A 335 -9.98 -17.98 -5.24
N MET A 336 -9.65 -16.69 -5.14
CA MET A 336 -10.57 -15.61 -5.55
C MET A 336 -11.05 -15.91 -6.97
N LYS A 337 -12.36 -15.93 -7.19
CA LYS A 337 -12.90 -16.03 -8.54
C LYS A 337 -12.51 -14.75 -9.31
N PRO A 338 -11.92 -14.87 -10.53
CA PRO A 338 -11.55 -13.72 -11.34
C PRO A 338 -12.72 -12.75 -11.54
N ILE A 339 -12.43 -11.45 -11.59
CA ILE A 339 -13.37 -10.43 -12.08
C ILE A 339 -13.34 -10.54 -13.62
N ASN A 340 -14.34 -11.22 -14.19
CA ASN A 340 -14.63 -11.42 -15.63
C ASN A 340 -14.16 -12.75 -16.26
N ALA A 341 -15.14 -13.57 -16.60
CA ALA A 341 -15.22 -14.27 -17.88
C ALA A 341 -16.49 -13.77 -18.61
#